data_AF-A0A7C7NGD1-F1
#
_entry.id   AF-A0A7C7NGD1-F1
#
_cell.length_a   1.000
_cell.length_b   1.000
_cell.length_c   1.000
_cell.angle_alpha   90.00
_cell.angle_beta   90.00
_cell.angle_gamma   90.00
#
_symmetry.space_group_name_H-M   'P 1'
#
loop_
_entity.id
_entity.type
_entity.pdbx_description
1 polymer ?
#
loop_
_entity_poly.entity_id
_entity_poly.type
_entity_poly.pdbx_seq_one_letter_code
_entity_poly.pdbx_strand_id
1 'polypeptide(L)'
;MSLLFALFALLAFGFIFKHVSTEERRSFFRVLVAMLLTVGLVSYFVRPLVKNPDIKELLDFASIVAFVLSVLFLLAYFKLDQKIRMERGELNPLPKKGKKRG
;
A
#
# COMPACT_ATOMS: atom_id res chain seq x y z
N MET A 1 -18.94 8.51 -17.51
CA MET A 1 -19.20 7.09 -17.21
C MET A 1 -18.05 6.43 -16.45
N SER A 2 -16.80 6.45 -16.96
CA SER A 2 -15.63 5.80 -16.31
C SER A 2 -15.37 6.24 -14.86
N LEU A 3 -15.50 7.53 -14.54
CA LEU A 3 -15.32 8.05 -13.17
C LEU A 3 -16.35 7.47 -12.17
N LEU A 4 -17.59 7.32 -12.62
CA LEU A 4 -18.69 6.78 -11.82
C LEU A 4 -18.46 5.30 -11.50
N PHE A 5 -18.00 4.52 -12.49
CA PHE A 5 -17.59 3.13 -12.28
C PHE A 5 -16.40 3.01 -11.33
N ALA A 6 -15.41 3.91 -11.43
CA ALA A 6 -14.27 3.92 -10.51
C ALA A 6 -14.70 4.20 -9.06
N LEU A 7 -15.63 5.13 -8.86
CA LEU A 7 -16.19 5.44 -7.54
C LEU A 7 -16.97 4.25 -6.96
N PHE A 8 -17.82 3.59 -7.77
CA PHE A 8 -18.52 2.38 -7.32
C PHE A 8 -17.57 1.23 -7.01
N ALA A 9 -16.52 1.05 -7.82
CA ALA A 9 -15.50 0.04 -7.56
C ALA A 9 -14.75 0.32 -6.23
N LEU A 10 -14.41 1.58 -5.94
CA LEU A 10 -13.79 1.97 -4.68
C LEU A 10 -14.70 1.72 -3.48
N LEU A 11 -15.99 2.04 -3.59
CA LEU A 11 -16.98 1.80 -2.53
C LEU A 11 -17.18 0.30 -2.29
N ALA A 12 -17.34 -0.49 -3.37
CA ALA A 12 -17.47 -1.94 -3.30
C ALA A 12 -16.21 -2.58 -2.69
N PHE A 13 -15.03 -2.14 -3.12
CA PHE A 13 -13.76 -2.59 -2.56
C PHE A 13 -13.69 -2.29 -1.07
N GLY A 14 -14.00 -1.06 -0.63
CA GLY A 14 -14.00 -0.70 0.80
C GLY A 14 -15.00 -1.52 1.64
N PHE A 15 -16.18 -1.81 1.08
CA PHE A 15 -17.19 -2.63 1.74
C PHE A 15 -16.73 -4.08 1.92
N ILE A 16 -16.24 -4.71 0.84
CA ILE A 16 -15.71 -6.08 0.87
C ILE A 16 -14.51 -6.15 1.82
N PHE A 17 -13.61 -5.17 1.75
CA PHE A 17 -12.40 -5.13 2.58
C PHE A 17 -12.71 -5.07 4.08
N LYS A 18 -13.88 -4.53 4.48
CA LYS A 18 -14.33 -4.53 5.88
C LYS A 18 -14.71 -5.92 6.40
N HIS A 19 -15.10 -6.84 5.53
CA HIS A 19 -15.49 -8.21 5.90
C HIS A 19 -14.34 -9.22 5.82
N VAL A 20 -13.25 -8.87 5.13
CA VAL A 20 -12.03 -9.69 5.05
C VAL A 20 -11.32 -9.74 6.41
N SER A 21 -10.76 -10.90 6.77
CA SER A 21 -10.03 -11.08 8.03
C SER A 21 -8.77 -10.21 8.11
N THR A 22 -8.27 -9.92 9.31
CA THR A 22 -7.05 -9.10 9.48
C THR A 22 -5.82 -9.75 8.86
N GLU A 23 -5.75 -11.08 8.87
CA GLU A 23 -4.66 -11.86 8.25
C GLU A 23 -4.71 -11.80 6.72
N GLU A 24 -5.88 -11.92 6.12
CA GLU A 24 -6.06 -11.76 4.67
C GLU A 24 -5.75 -10.33 4.24
N ARG A 25 -6.15 -9.31 5.00
CA ARG A 25 -5.77 -7.91 4.72
C ARG A 25 -4.27 -7.72 4.75
N ARG A 26 -3.58 -8.33 5.72
CA ARG A 26 -2.11 -8.32 5.81
C ARG A 26 -1.48 -8.94 4.57
N SER A 27 -1.98 -10.10 4.14
CA SER A 27 -1.54 -10.78 2.92
C SER A 27 -1.78 -9.92 1.68
N PHE A 28 -2.96 -9.33 1.55
CA PHE A 28 -3.31 -8.42 0.46
C PHE A 28 -2.35 -7.23 0.38
N PHE A 29 -2.08 -6.53 1.48
CA PHE A 29 -1.15 -5.41 1.48
C PHE A 29 0.27 -5.83 1.10
N ARG A 30 0.73 -7.02 1.54
CA ARG A 30 2.04 -7.56 1.15
C ARG A 30 2.12 -7.77 -0.36
N VAL A 31 1.12 -8.42 -0.95
CA VAL A 31 1.05 -8.67 -2.39
C VAL A 31 0.93 -7.36 -3.16
N LEU A 32 0.10 -6.43 -2.72
CA LEU A 32 -0.07 -5.13 -3.35
C LEU A 32 1.23 -4.32 -3.38
N VAL A 33 1.96 -4.28 -2.26
CA VAL A 33 3.27 -3.59 -2.20
C VAL A 33 4.27 -4.26 -3.14
N ALA A 34 4.34 -5.59 -3.15
CA ALA A 34 5.23 -6.33 -4.06
C ALA A 34 4.90 -6.04 -5.54
N MET A 35 3.61 -5.99 -5.88
CA MET A 35 3.15 -5.65 -7.23
C MET A 35 3.55 -4.22 -7.61
N LEU A 36 3.32 -3.22 -6.74
CA LEU A 36 3.68 -1.82 -7.01
C LEU A 36 5.20 -1.65 -7.20
N LEU A 37 6.01 -2.30 -6.37
CA LEU A 37 7.47 -2.29 -6.53
C LEU A 37 7.89 -2.94 -7.84
N THR A 38 7.25 -4.06 -8.23
CA THR A 38 7.51 -4.73 -9.50
C THR A 38 7.18 -3.83 -10.69
N VAL A 39 6.03 -3.14 -10.66
CA VAL A 39 5.65 -2.17 -11.70
C VAL A 39 6.67 -1.04 -11.79
N GLY A 40 7.08 -0.46 -10.65
CA GLY A 40 8.10 0.58 -10.63
C GLY A 40 9.44 0.11 -11.20
N LEU A 41 9.85 -1.11 -10.84
CA LEU A 41 11.10 -1.72 -11.34
C LEU A 41 11.05 -1.99 -12.84
N VAL A 42 9.94 -2.56 -13.34
CA VAL A 42 9.73 -2.80 -14.78
C VAL A 42 9.76 -1.47 -15.54
N SER A 43 9.06 -0.45 -15.05
CA SER A 43 9.06 0.88 -15.68
C SER A 43 10.46 1.47 -15.77
N TYR A 44 11.28 1.32 -14.72
CA TYR A 44 12.67 1.75 -14.71
C TYR A 44 13.53 1.05 -15.76
N PHE A 45 13.42 -0.29 -15.89
CA PHE A 45 14.19 -1.06 -16.87
C PHE A 45 13.70 -0.89 -18.32
N VAL A 46 12.41 -0.62 -18.53
CA VAL A 46 11.83 -0.41 -19.85
C VAL A 46 12.12 1.00 -20.37
N ARG A 47 12.25 2.00 -19.50
CA ARG A 47 12.54 3.40 -19.84
C ARG A 47 13.67 3.59 -20.88
N PRO A 48 14.88 3.00 -20.75
CA PRO A 48 15.94 3.16 -21.73
C PRO A 48 15.64 2.49 -23.09
N LEU A 49 14.73 1.51 -23.14
CA LEU A 49 14.34 0.79 -24.35
C LEU A 49 13.32 1.57 -25.19
N VAL A 50 12.59 2.49 -24.55
CA VAL A 50 11.57 3.30 -25.20
C VAL A 50 12.22 4.50 -25.89
N LYS A 51 11.90 4.72 -27.18
CA LYS A 51 12.40 5.89 -27.94
C LYS A 51 11.47 7.09 -27.86
N ASN A 52 10.18 6.86 -27.64
CA ASN A 52 9.16 7.91 -27.59
C ASN A 52 9.26 8.70 -26.26
N PRO A 53 9.44 10.04 -26.30
CA PRO A 53 9.56 10.87 -25.10
C PRO A 53 8.28 10.89 -24.23
N ASP A 54 7.09 10.91 -24.84
CA ASP A 54 5.81 10.95 -24.10
C ASP A 54 5.61 9.69 -23.25
N ILE A 55 6.03 8.53 -23.79
CA ILE A 55 5.97 7.26 -23.08
C ILE A 55 6.99 7.24 -21.94
N LYS A 56 8.15 7.88 -22.09
CA LYS A 56 9.13 7.99 -20.99
C LYS A 56 8.58 8.81 -19.83
N GLU A 57 7.94 9.94 -20.12
CA GLU A 57 7.30 10.75 -19.07
C GLU A 57 6.19 9.98 -18.36
N LEU A 58 5.38 9.21 -19.10
CA LEU A 58 4.37 8.35 -18.52
C LEU A 58 4.97 7.26 -17.62
N LEU A 59 6.07 6.63 -18.04
CA LEU A 59 6.79 5.62 -17.25
C LEU A 59 7.41 6.23 -15.99
N ASP A 60 7.97 7.44 -16.08
CA ASP A 60 8.53 8.16 -14.93
C ASP A 60 7.42 8.52 -13.93
N PHE A 61 6.30 9.04 -14.41
CA PHE A 61 5.14 9.32 -13.57
C PHE A 61 4.58 8.05 -12.91
N ALA A 62 4.40 6.98 -13.68
CA ALA A 62 3.93 5.69 -13.15
C ALA A 62 4.88 5.11 -12.10
N SER A 63 6.20 5.24 -12.30
CA SER A 63 7.22 4.80 -11.34
C SER A 63 7.14 5.59 -10.03
N ILE A 64 7.01 6.92 -10.11
CA ILE A 64 6.85 7.78 -8.93
C ILE A 64 5.57 7.42 -8.17
N VAL A 65 4.45 7.32 -8.87
CA VAL A 65 3.15 6.97 -8.26
C VAL A 65 3.22 5.58 -7.62
N ALA A 66 3.76 4.58 -8.32
CA ALA A 66 3.91 3.24 -7.77
C ALA A 66 4.80 3.22 -6.52
N PHE A 67 5.90 3.98 -6.52
CA PHE A 67 6.78 4.09 -5.36
C PHE A 67 6.09 4.76 -4.18
N VAL A 68 5.46 5.92 -4.36
CA VAL A 68 4.75 6.63 -3.28
C VAL A 68 3.63 5.77 -2.70
N LEU A 69 2.84 5.12 -3.56
CA LEU A 69 1.80 4.19 -3.10
C LEU A 69 2.40 3.01 -2.33
N SER A 70 3.51 2.43 -2.81
CA SER A 70 4.16 1.31 -2.12
C SER A 70 4.59 1.67 -0.69
N VAL A 71 5.13 2.88 -0.49
CA VAL A 71 5.53 3.37 0.84
C VAL A 71 4.31 3.57 1.74
N LEU A 72 3.24 4.20 1.23
CA LEU A 72 2.00 4.40 1.98
C LEU A 72 1.36 3.08 2.39
N PHE A 73 1.26 2.11 1.47
CA PHE A 73 0.71 0.80 1.75
C PHE A 73 1.60 -0.03 2.66
N LEU A 74 2.93 0.14 2.60
CA LEU A 74 3.86 -0.51 3.53
C LEU A 74 3.68 0.03 4.96
N LEU A 75 3.48 1.34 5.13
CA LEU A 75 3.15 1.92 6.44
C LEU A 75 1.80 1.41 6.96
N ALA A 76 0.80 1.28 6.10
CA ALA A 76 -0.49 0.69 6.46
C ALA A 76 -0.33 -0.78 6.86
N TYR A 77 0.48 -1.55 6.13
CA TYR A 77 0.85 -2.92 6.47
C TYR A 77 1.49 -3.00 7.84
N PHE A 78 2.49 -2.16 8.16
CA PHE A 78 3.15 -2.18 9.46
C PHE A 78 2.20 -1.84 10.60
N LYS A 79 1.30 -0.86 10.42
CA LYS A 79 0.27 -0.56 11.43
C LYS A 79 -0.67 -1.74 11.67
N LEU A 80 -1.07 -2.43 10.60
CA LEU A 80 -1.92 -3.62 10.69
C LEU A 80 -1.18 -4.79 11.36
N ASP A 81 0.08 -5.01 10.99
CA ASP A 81 0.96 -6.04 11.55
C ASP A 81 1.17 -5.83 13.06
N GLN A 82 1.45 -4.60 13.47
CA GLN A 82 1.57 -4.23 14.90
C GLN A 82 0.26 -4.48 15.65
N LYS A 83 -0.89 -4.11 15.06
CA LYS A 83 -2.20 -4.36 15.68
C LYS A 83 -2.43 -5.86 15.91
N ILE A 84 -2.16 -6.69 14.89
CA ILE A 84 -2.32 -8.15 14.98
C ILE A 84 -1.40 -8.75 16.06
N ARG A 85 -0.13 -8.33 16.10
CA ARG A 85 0.81 -8.84 17.11
C ARG A 85 0.47 -8.40 18.53
N MET A 86 -0.10 -7.19 18.72
CA MET A 86 -0.63 -6.76 20.01
C MET A 86 -1.85 -7.60 20.43
N GLU A 87 -2.77 -7.91 19.52
CA GLU A 87 -3.93 -8.77 19.78
C GLU A 87 -3.51 -10.21 20.14
N ARG A 88 -2.38 -10.69 19.59
CA ARG A 88 -1.80 -12.01 19.91
C ARG A 88 -0.93 -12.03 21.17
N GLY A 89 -0.71 -10.88 21.82
CA GLY A 89 0.16 -10.79 23.00
C GLY A 89 1.66 -10.96 22.72
N GLU A 90 2.07 -10.96 21.45
CA GLU A 90 3.47 -11.11 21.01
C GLU A 90 4.29 -9.81 21.14
N LEU A 91 3.61 -8.70 21.43
CA LEU A 91 4.21 -7.38 21.61
C LEU A 91 3.78 -6.81 22.96
N ASN A 92 4.74 -6.59 23.86
CA ASN A 92 4.50 -5.81 25.08
C ASN A 92 3.94 -4.43 24.66
N PRO A 93 2.86 -3.94 25.29
CA PRO A 93 2.29 -2.66 24.94
C PRO A 93 3.37 -1.59 25.02
N LEU A 94 3.47 -0.75 23.97
CA LEU A 94 4.35 0.42 23.96
C LEU A 94 4.18 1.15 25.31
N PRO A 95 5.27 1.48 26.03
CA PRO A 95 5.18 2.16 27.31
C PRO A 95 4.32 3.41 27.09
N LYS A 96 3.15 3.44 27.74
CA LYS A 96 2.27 4.62 27.73
C LYS A 96 3.14 5.79 28.17
N LYS A 97 3.37 6.75 27.26
CA LYS A 97 4.12 7.99 27.53
C LYS A 97 3.75 8.45 28.94
N GLY A 98 4.76 8.45 29.82
CA GLY A 98 4.60 8.68 31.24
C GLY A 98 3.74 9.91 31.51
N LYS A 99 2.64 9.67 32.21
CA LYS A 99 1.89 10.73 32.88
C LYS A 99 2.82 11.27 33.97
N LYS A 100 3.61 12.30 33.64
CA LYS A 100 4.38 13.07 34.63
C LYS A 100 3.37 13.61 35.65
N ARG A 101 3.31 12.99 36.82
CA ARG A 101 2.86 13.62 38.06
C ARG A 101 4.13 14.17 38.72
N GLY A 102 4.28 15.48 38.64
CA GLY A 102 5.16 16.30 39.45
C GLY A 102 4.32 17.43 39.99
#